data_AF-A0A7S3NNX0-F1
#
_entry.id   AF-A0A7S3NNX0-F1
#
_cell.length_a   1.000
_cell.length_b   1.000
_cell.length_c   1.000
_cell.angle_alpha   90.00
_cell.angle_beta   90.00
_cell.angle_gamma   90.00
#
_symmetry.space_group_name_H-M   'P 1'
#
loop_
_entity.id
_entity.type
_entity.pdbx_description
1 polymer ?
#
loop_
_entity_poly.entity_id
_entity_poly.type
_entity_poly.pdbx_seq_one_letter_code
_entity_poly.pdbx_strand_id
1 'polypeptide(L)'
;EKVLAKSGSEVSHVVANEKVCHDEEQNIQRDEAVPSAVTMIRRMGRAVNQLNEKEVKIRIEGIESLWRLFKRDTKKSIADSWPEETLREMLSVVSRPLLTRFEDPAERVRGKAIILYTEIARGVSDMRPQ
;
A
#
# COMPACT_ATOMS: atom_id res chain seq x y z
N GLU A 1 -25.49 -71.05 -38.59
CA GLU A 1 -26.67 -70.23 -38.96
C GLU A 1 -26.43 -68.81 -38.45
N LYS A 2 -26.34 -67.73 -39.27
CA LYS A 2 -27.43 -66.94 -39.89
C LYS A 2 -28.59 -66.73 -38.88
N VAL A 3 -29.07 -65.53 -38.51
CA VAL A 3 -29.29 -64.32 -39.32
C VAL A 3 -29.93 -63.17 -38.45
N LEU A 4 -29.76 -61.90 -38.88
CA LEU A 4 -30.57 -60.64 -38.66
C LEU A 4 -30.82 -60.07 -37.22
N ALA A 5 -31.13 -58.79 -36.97
CA ALA A 5 -30.98 -57.48 -37.63
C ALA A 5 -31.70 -56.37 -36.80
N LYS A 6 -31.38 -55.09 -37.08
CA LYS A 6 -32.17 -53.83 -36.88
C LYS A 6 -32.43 -53.37 -35.43
N SER A 7 -32.73 -52.11 -35.07
CA SER A 7 -32.59 -50.70 -35.53
C SER A 7 -33.42 -49.85 -34.55
N GLY A 8 -33.07 -48.59 -34.27
CA GLY A 8 -33.93 -47.57 -33.60
C GLY A 8 -33.31 -47.02 -32.30
N SER A 9 -32.88 -45.75 -32.17
CA SER A 9 -33.54 -44.43 -32.25
C SER A 9 -34.05 -43.93 -30.88
N GLU A 10 -33.83 -42.64 -30.61
CA GLU A 10 -34.41 -41.75 -29.56
C GLU A 10 -33.82 -41.87 -28.14
N VAL A 11 -33.04 -40.91 -27.62
CA VAL A 11 -33.30 -39.49 -27.22
C VAL A 11 -34.19 -39.35 -25.99
N SER A 12 -33.55 -38.84 -24.92
CA SER A 12 -34.04 -38.05 -23.78
C SER A 12 -35.28 -38.50 -23.02
N HIS A 13 -35.09 -38.80 -21.73
CA HIS A 13 -35.82 -38.18 -20.61
C HIS A 13 -35.30 -38.77 -19.29
N VAL A 14 -34.52 -38.00 -18.51
CA VAL A 14 -34.61 -38.10 -17.05
C VAL A 14 -34.52 -36.68 -16.48
N VAL A 15 -35.62 -36.29 -15.87
CA VAL A 15 -35.83 -35.06 -15.12
C VAL A 15 -35.26 -35.24 -13.70
N ALA A 16 -34.59 -34.18 -13.25
CA ALA A 16 -34.35 -33.71 -11.88
C ALA A 16 -34.27 -34.71 -10.71
N ASN A 17 -33.14 -34.64 -10.00
CA ASN A 17 -33.19 -34.56 -8.54
C ASN A 17 -32.05 -33.65 -8.04
N GLU A 18 -32.44 -32.53 -7.42
CA GLU A 18 -31.54 -31.60 -6.72
C GLU A 18 -30.80 -32.31 -5.58
N LYS A 19 -29.50 -32.03 -5.43
CA LYS A 19 -28.95 -31.31 -4.26
C LYS A 19 -27.41 -31.30 -4.27
N VAL A 20 -26.91 -30.25 -3.61
CA VAL A 20 -25.56 -30.02 -3.08
C VAL A 20 -24.68 -29.12 -3.93
N CYS A 21 -24.70 -27.85 -3.56
CA CYS A 21 -23.70 -26.82 -3.79
C CYS A 21 -22.32 -27.32 -3.38
N HIS A 22 -21.28 -27.03 -4.18
CA HIS A 22 -19.92 -26.76 -3.70
C HIS A 22 -19.38 -25.64 -4.60
N ASP A 23 -19.46 -24.41 -4.10
CA ASP A 23 -18.70 -23.29 -4.64
C ASP A 23 -17.23 -23.57 -4.30
N GLU A 24 -16.41 -23.86 -5.31
CA GLU A 24 -14.97 -23.94 -5.16
C GLU A 24 -14.42 -22.53 -4.91
N GLU A 25 -14.34 -22.15 -3.64
CA GLU A 25 -13.52 -21.05 -3.14
C GLU A 25 -12.05 -21.32 -3.48
N GLN A 26 -11.63 -20.86 -4.66
CA GLN A 26 -10.21 -20.67 -4.94
C GLN A 26 -9.70 -19.51 -4.06
N ASN A 27 -9.07 -19.93 -2.97
CA ASN A 27 -8.26 -19.18 -2.03
C ASN A 27 -7.16 -18.37 -2.77
N ILE A 28 -7.51 -17.19 -3.26
CA ILE A 28 -6.55 -16.17 -3.67
C ILE A 28 -5.95 -15.61 -2.37
N GLN A 29 -4.77 -16.12 -2.00
CA GLN A 29 -3.87 -15.37 -1.15
C GLN A 29 -3.68 -14.00 -1.80
N ARG A 30 -4.33 -12.98 -1.22
CA ARG A 30 -4.12 -11.59 -1.58
C ARG A 30 -2.70 -11.25 -1.15
N ASP A 31 -1.74 -11.50 -2.03
CA ASP A 31 -0.47 -10.79 -1.99
C ASP A 31 -0.83 -9.31 -1.88
N GLU A 32 -0.42 -8.67 -0.79
CA GLU A 32 -0.56 -7.23 -0.63
C GLU A 32 0.13 -6.58 -1.82
N ALA A 33 -0.66 -6.14 -2.81
CA ALA A 33 -0.13 -5.60 -4.05
C ALA A 33 0.84 -4.47 -3.70
N VAL A 34 2.13 -4.72 -3.95
CA VAL A 34 3.18 -3.74 -3.76
C VAL A 34 2.76 -2.47 -4.50
N PRO A 35 2.57 -1.33 -3.81
CA PRO A 35 2.11 -0.12 -4.47
C PRO A 35 3.06 0.24 -5.60
N SER A 36 2.52 0.44 -6.81
CA SER A 36 3.34 0.85 -7.95
C SER A 36 4.09 2.16 -7.62
N ALA A 37 5.27 2.36 -8.21
CA ALA A 37 6.08 3.58 -8.01
C ALA A 37 5.24 4.87 -8.21
N VAL A 38 4.39 4.88 -9.24
CA VAL A 38 3.46 5.98 -9.53
C VAL A 38 2.47 6.23 -8.37
N THR A 39 1.97 5.15 -7.75
CA THR A 39 1.06 5.25 -6.60
C THR A 39 1.78 5.87 -5.40
N MET A 40 3.04 5.51 -5.17
CA MET A 40 3.85 6.04 -4.08
C MET A 40 4.16 7.53 -4.30
N ILE A 41 4.56 7.91 -5.51
CA ILE A 41 4.78 9.32 -5.89
C ILE A 41 3.50 10.14 -5.66
N ARG A 42 2.34 9.65 -6.12
CA ARG A 42 1.06 10.34 -5.90
C ARG A 42 0.70 10.46 -4.41
N ARG A 43 0.95 9.41 -3.62
CA ARG A 43 0.72 9.43 -2.16
C ARG A 43 1.62 10.46 -1.49
N MET A 44 2.90 10.49 -1.84
CA MET A 44 3.86 11.46 -1.32
C MET A 44 3.47 12.89 -1.69
N GLY A 45 3.18 13.15 -2.96
CA GLY A 45 2.75 14.47 -3.43
C GLY A 45 1.49 14.97 -2.71
N ARG A 46 0.48 14.10 -2.53
CA ARG A 46 -0.71 14.45 -1.73
C ARG A 46 -0.36 14.76 -0.28
N ALA A 47 0.46 13.93 0.35
CA ALA A 47 0.84 14.12 1.75
C ALA A 47 1.62 15.43 1.97
N VAL A 48 2.52 15.78 1.04
CA VAL A 48 3.24 17.05 1.05
C VAL A 48 2.29 18.24 0.89
N ASN A 49 1.32 18.16 -0.02
CA ASN A 49 0.32 19.21 -0.20
C ASN A 49 -0.54 19.39 1.07
N GLN A 50 -0.97 18.29 1.68
CA GLN A 50 -1.75 18.29 2.91
C GLN A 50 -1.05 19.00 4.07
N LEU A 51 0.29 19.00 4.12
CA LEU A 51 1.03 19.73 5.14
C LEU A 51 0.71 21.23 5.12
N ASN A 52 0.39 21.82 3.97
CA ASN A 52 0.16 23.27 3.82
C ASN A 52 -1.31 23.67 3.99
N GLU A 53 -2.18 22.72 4.30
CA GLU A 53 -3.62 22.99 4.40
C GLU A 53 -3.98 23.79 5.65
N LYS A 54 -5.06 24.58 5.54
CA LYS A 54 -5.51 25.45 6.64
C LYS A 54 -6.02 24.64 7.83
N GLU A 55 -6.65 23.51 7.56
CA GLU A 55 -7.24 22.66 8.60
C GLU A 55 -6.15 21.83 9.30
N VAL A 56 -6.09 21.93 10.63
CA VAL A 56 -5.13 21.18 11.47
C VAL A 56 -5.22 19.68 11.24
N LYS A 57 -6.44 19.16 11.10
CA LYS A 57 -6.68 17.74 10.87
C LYS A 57 -6.03 17.26 9.57
N ILE A 58 -6.17 18.02 8.48
CA ILE A 58 -5.58 17.67 7.19
C ILE A 58 -4.05 17.70 7.25
N ARG A 59 -3.47 18.68 7.95
CA ARG A 59 -2.00 18.70 8.17
C ARG A 59 -1.51 17.47 8.93
N ILE A 60 -2.25 17.05 9.97
CA ILE A 60 -1.96 15.82 10.71
C ILE A 60 -2.03 14.59 9.78
N GLU A 61 -3.08 14.48 8.95
CA GLU A 61 -3.22 13.40 7.98
C GLU A 61 -2.06 13.37 6.97
N GLY A 62 -1.56 14.54 6.56
CA GLY A 62 -0.37 14.67 5.74
C GLY A 62 0.87 14.07 6.42
N ILE A 63 1.12 14.43 7.68
CA ILE A 63 2.25 13.88 8.46
C ILE A 63 2.11 12.36 8.62
N GLU A 64 0.92 11.86 8.94
CA GLU A 64 0.66 10.42 9.11
C GLU A 64 0.77 9.63 7.80
N SER A 65 0.48 10.28 6.67
CA SER A 65 0.68 9.69 5.34
C SER A 65 2.16 9.60 4.99
N LEU A 66 2.96 10.62 5.31
CA LEU A 66 4.42 10.57 5.16
C LEU A 66 5.02 9.49 6.07
N TRP A 67 4.58 9.41 7.31
CA TRP A 67 5.02 8.39 8.25
C TRP A 67 4.85 6.96 7.70
N ARG A 68 3.67 6.67 7.12
CA ARG A 68 3.38 5.37 6.50
C ARG A 68 4.25 5.09 5.26
N LEU A 69 4.65 6.14 4.54
CA LEU A 69 5.56 5.98 3.39
C LEU A 69 6.97 5.64 3.85
N PHE A 70 7.48 6.28 4.90
CA PHE A 70 8.82 5.99 5.42
C PHE A 70 8.88 4.68 6.22
N LYS A 71 7.84 4.31 6.98
CA LYS A 71 7.73 3.02 7.69
C LYS A 71 7.04 1.92 6.87
N ARG A 72 7.34 1.83 5.58
CA ARG A 72 6.68 0.87 4.67
C ARG A 72 6.78 -0.57 5.16
N ASP A 73 7.88 -0.94 5.80
CA ASP A 73 8.07 -2.25 6.42
C ASP A 73 8.51 -2.06 7.88
N THR A 74 7.62 -2.38 8.83
CA THR A 74 7.88 -2.16 10.26
C THR A 74 9.02 -3.02 10.81
N LYS A 75 9.47 -4.02 10.04
CA LYS A 75 10.58 -4.92 10.41
C LYS A 75 11.94 -4.49 9.84
N LYS A 76 11.98 -3.47 8.98
CA LYS A 76 13.19 -3.00 8.32
C LYS A 76 13.45 -1.54 8.63
N SER A 77 14.72 -1.14 8.66
CA SER A 77 15.05 0.28 8.78
C SER A 77 14.57 1.03 7.53
N ILE A 78 14.46 2.36 7.62
CA ILE A 78 14.10 3.21 6.47
C ILE A 78 15.13 3.02 5.34
N ALA A 79 16.42 2.90 5.69
CA ALA A 79 17.51 2.63 4.75
C ALA A 79 17.35 1.28 4.04
N ASP A 80 16.90 0.24 4.75
CA ASP A 80 16.69 -1.09 4.16
C ASP A 80 15.40 -1.20 3.34
N SER A 81 14.50 -0.22 3.48
CA SER A 81 13.19 -0.21 2.82
C SER A 81 13.22 0.39 1.42
N TRP A 82 14.29 1.12 1.07
CA TRP A 82 14.37 1.91 -0.16
C TRP A 82 15.79 1.93 -0.73
N PRO A 83 15.95 1.90 -2.07
CA PRO A 83 17.23 2.21 -2.70
C PRO A 83 17.73 3.61 -2.29
N GLU A 84 19.04 3.78 -2.08
CA GLU A 84 19.62 5.03 -1.57
C GLU A 84 19.21 6.26 -2.40
N GLU A 85 19.28 6.17 -3.73
CA GLU A 85 18.87 7.26 -4.64
C GLU A 85 17.39 7.62 -4.47
N THR A 86 16.53 6.61 -4.35
CA THR A 86 15.08 6.83 -4.13
C THR A 86 14.84 7.49 -2.78
N LEU A 87 15.53 7.03 -1.73
CA LEU A 87 15.42 7.61 -0.40
C LEU A 87 15.91 9.06 -0.41
N ARG A 88 17.04 9.35 -1.06
CA ARG A 88 17.59 10.69 -1.20
C ARG A 88 16.58 11.63 -1.87
N GLU A 89 15.94 11.21 -2.95
CA GLU A 89 14.91 12.01 -3.62
C GLU A 89 13.64 12.17 -2.78
N MET A 90 13.20 11.13 -2.07
CA MET A 90 12.08 11.27 -1.14
C MET A 90 12.38 12.27 -0.02
N LEU A 91 13.59 12.23 0.54
CA LEU A 91 14.04 13.17 1.55
C LEU A 91 14.16 14.59 1.00
N SER A 92 14.66 14.78 -0.22
CA SER A 92 14.79 16.10 -0.85
C SER A 92 13.42 16.79 -0.97
N VAL A 93 12.38 16.02 -1.33
CA VAL A 93 11.01 16.52 -1.47
C VAL A 93 10.33 16.78 -0.12
N VAL A 94 10.52 15.89 0.86
CA VAL A 94 9.74 15.93 2.11
C VAL A 94 10.38 16.81 3.19
N SER A 95 11.70 16.93 3.22
CA SER A 95 12.42 17.55 4.35
C SER A 95 12.00 19.00 4.59
N ARG A 96 11.97 19.83 3.53
CA ARG A 96 11.63 21.25 3.68
C ARG A 96 10.16 21.45 4.07
N PRO A 97 9.16 20.86 3.38
CA PRO A 97 7.77 20.93 3.84
C PRO A 97 7.58 20.49 5.29
N LEU A 98 8.24 19.39 5.70
CA LEU A 98 8.12 18.88 7.07
C LEU A 98 8.76 19.83 8.10
N LEU A 99 9.93 20.39 7.81
CA LEU A 99 10.60 21.36 8.68
C LEU A 99 9.77 22.63 8.91
N THR A 100 9.05 23.12 7.88
CA THR A 100 8.15 24.28 8.06
C THR A 100 6.98 24.03 9.02
N ARG A 101 6.73 22.77 9.41
CA ARG A 101 5.73 22.43 10.43
C ARG A 101 6.27 22.48 11.85
N PHE A 102 7.58 22.70 12.04
CA PHE A 102 8.14 22.90 13.38
C PHE A 102 7.68 24.21 14.01
N GLU A 103 7.28 25.16 13.17
CA GLU A 103 6.72 26.46 13.56
C GLU A 103 5.19 26.51 13.39
N ASP A 104 4.53 25.36 13.16
CA ASP A 104 3.07 25.33 12.99
C ASP A 104 2.37 25.91 14.22
N PRO A 105 1.32 26.73 14.11
CA PRO A 105 0.62 27.27 15.28
C PRO A 105 -0.01 26.19 16.17
N ALA A 106 -0.37 25.03 15.60
CA ALA A 106 -0.93 23.91 16.35
C ALA A 106 0.18 23.02 16.92
N GLU A 107 0.26 22.94 18.26
CA GLU A 107 1.26 22.14 18.97
C GLU A 107 1.27 20.67 18.55
N ARG A 108 0.09 20.09 18.34
CA ARG A 108 -0.06 18.71 17.89
C ARG A 108 0.59 18.46 16.53
N VAL A 109 0.54 19.44 15.62
CA VAL A 109 1.18 19.36 14.30
C VAL A 109 2.70 19.46 14.47
N ARG A 110 3.19 20.46 15.24
CA ARG A 110 4.61 20.61 15.54
C ARG A 110 5.22 19.34 16.12
N GLY A 111 4.60 18.80 17.18
CA GLY A 111 5.08 17.61 17.87
C GLY A 111 5.17 16.40 16.92
N LYS A 112 4.12 16.16 16.11
CA LYS A 112 4.13 15.07 15.13
C LYS A 112 5.20 15.26 14.04
N ALA A 113 5.39 16.48 13.55
CA ALA A 113 6.41 16.77 12.54
C ALA A 113 7.83 16.52 13.08
N ILE A 114 8.11 16.98 14.30
CA ILE A 114 9.40 16.78 14.97
C ILE A 114 9.69 15.29 15.20
N ILE A 115 8.69 14.54 15.68
CA ILE A 115 8.86 13.10 15.89
C ILE A 115 9.16 12.39 14.56
N LEU A 116 8.37 12.66 13.51
CA LEU A 116 8.60 12.05 12.20
C LEU A 116 10.00 12.37 11.66
N TYR A 117 10.42 13.64 11.72
CA TYR A 117 11.73 14.05 11.25
C TYR A 117 12.85 13.37 12.04
N THR A 118 12.69 13.24 13.35
CA THR A 118 13.65 12.55 14.22
C THR A 118 13.77 11.07 13.86
N GLU A 119 12.65 10.40 13.57
CA GLU A 119 12.67 9.00 13.15
C GLU A 119 13.31 8.82 11.77
N ILE A 120 13.00 9.70 10.83
CA ILE A 120 13.65 9.71 9.51
C ILE A 120 15.16 9.91 9.67
N ALA A 121 15.59 10.91 10.45
CA ALA A 121 17.00 11.20 10.67
C ALA A 121 17.74 10.03 11.33
N ARG A 122 17.12 9.35 12.31
CA ARG A 122 17.67 8.14 12.93
C ARG A 122 17.85 7.03 11.90
N GLY A 123 16.81 6.71 11.14
CA GLY A 123 16.86 5.66 10.12
C GLY A 123 17.82 5.94 8.95
N VAL A 124 18.17 7.21 8.72
CA VAL A 124 19.14 7.64 7.71
C VAL A 124 20.57 7.68 8.26
N SER A 125 20.76 8.04 9.53
CA SER A 125 22.10 8.12 10.16
C SER A 125 22.77 6.76 10.28
N ASP A 126 21.99 5.67 10.23
CA ASP A 126 22.48 4.30 10.15
C ASP A 126 23.13 3.98 8.77
N MET A 127 22.91 4.81 7.75
CA MET A 127 23.58 4.72 6.45
C MET A 127 25.01 5.27 6.57
N ARG A 128 25.99 4.41 6.81
CA ARG A 128 27.40 4.79 6.69
C ARG A 128 27.77 5.03 5.23
N PRO A 129 28.58 6.06 4.89
CA PRO A 129 29.21 6.13 3.58
C PRO A 129 30.10 4.91 3.39
N GLN A 130 29.92 4.19 2.28
CA GLN A 130 30.80 3.11 1.85
C GLN A 130 32.10 3.66 1.28
#